data_AF-A0A964CYI1-F1
#
_entry.id   AF-A0A964CYI1-F1
#
_cell.length_a   1.000
_cell.length_b   1.000
_cell.length_c   1.000
_cell.angle_alpha   90.00
_cell.angle_beta   90.00
_cell.angle_gamma   90.00
#
_symmetry.space_group_name_H-M   'P 1'
#
loop_
_entity.id
_entity.type
_entity.pdbx_description
1 polymer ?
#
loop_
_entity_poly.entity_id
_entity_poly.type
_entity_poly.pdbx_seq_one_letter_code
_entity_poly.pdbx_strand_id
1 'polypeptide(L)'
;MKALWFSKQARHQQLLSRTREPMATKNFRIVGYLPAEQHQKLRDYMTEESLTESAALVKIIKQFFETAPALSAEAVASETRENFARLQAEIAGLQGRVAALEAGIQRQFKSSPPHFAAGQPAMKLRPLKAADLAKRLGVSAETIENAALGGSAAFREWSKRRDPASRAWLHQGNLFYPQED
;
A
#
# COMPACT_ATOMS: atom_id res chain seq x y z
N MET A 1 67.19 -14.72 49.61
CA MET A 1 66.31 -15.31 48.57
C MET A 1 64.85 -15.25 48.99
N LYS A 2 64.11 -14.33 48.37
CA LYS A 2 62.79 -14.59 47.77
C LYS A 2 61.72 -15.33 48.62
N ALA A 3 61.39 -14.88 49.82
CA ALA A 3 60.27 -15.49 50.57
C ALA A 3 59.27 -14.51 51.21
N LEU A 4 59.35 -13.20 50.91
CA LEU A 4 58.45 -12.20 51.50
C LEU A 4 57.77 -11.24 50.51
N TRP A 5 57.93 -11.45 49.19
CA TRP A 5 57.40 -10.52 48.19
C TRP A 5 56.35 -11.09 47.23
N PHE A 6 56.03 -12.39 47.31
CA PHE A 6 54.96 -12.99 46.50
C PHE A 6 53.68 -13.31 47.28
N SER A 7 53.54 -12.78 48.51
CA SER A 7 52.31 -12.93 49.31
C SER A 7 51.39 -11.68 49.27
N LYS A 8 51.70 -10.70 48.41
CA LYS A 8 50.81 -9.58 48.09
C LYS A 8 50.20 -9.62 46.70
N GLN A 9 50.70 -10.47 45.80
CA GLN A 9 50.25 -10.53 44.41
C GLN A 9 49.33 -11.71 44.09
N ALA A 10 49.14 -12.65 45.03
CA ALA A 10 48.15 -13.72 44.93
C ALA A 10 46.83 -13.41 45.67
N ARG A 11 46.75 -12.32 46.44
CA ARG A 11 45.49 -11.85 47.07
C ARG A 11 44.71 -10.85 46.23
N HIS A 12 45.30 -10.35 45.15
CA HIS A 12 44.68 -9.32 44.30
C HIS A 12 43.97 -9.87 43.05
N GLN A 13 43.95 -11.19 42.85
CA GLN A 13 43.22 -11.86 41.76
C GLN A 13 42.11 -12.81 42.22
N GLN A 14 41.79 -12.83 43.53
CA GLN A 14 40.60 -13.55 44.04
C GLN A 14 39.46 -12.60 44.46
N LEU A 15 39.52 -11.33 44.08
CA LEU A 15 38.48 -10.31 44.33
C LEU A 15 37.81 -9.79 43.06
N LEU A 16 38.03 -10.44 41.91
CA LEU A 16 37.32 -10.14 40.65
C LEU A 16 36.29 -11.20 40.27
N SER A 17 36.15 -12.25 41.06
CA SER A 17 34.94 -13.08 41.10
C SER A 17 33.92 -12.46 42.04
N ARG A 18 33.76 -11.13 41.97
CA ARG A 18 32.58 -10.46 42.52
C ARG A 18 31.45 -11.05 41.71
N THR A 19 30.78 -12.03 42.30
CA THR A 19 29.42 -12.41 42.00
C THR A 19 28.71 -11.20 41.42
N ARG A 20 28.54 -11.19 40.09
CA ARG A 20 27.32 -10.63 39.52
C ARG A 20 26.26 -11.53 40.13
N GLU A 21 25.85 -11.18 41.34
CA GLU A 21 24.60 -11.66 41.88
C GLU A 21 23.59 -11.43 40.75
N PRO A 22 22.89 -12.46 40.27
CA PRO A 22 21.73 -12.20 39.44
C PRO A 22 20.86 -11.28 40.30
N MET A 23 20.68 -10.04 39.86
CA MET A 23 19.64 -9.16 40.38
C MET A 23 18.42 -10.04 40.54
N ALA A 24 18.06 -10.35 41.79
CA ALA A 24 16.89 -11.16 42.07
C ALA A 24 15.72 -10.32 41.56
N THR A 25 15.31 -10.57 40.31
CA THR A 25 14.16 -9.95 39.71
C THR A 25 12.99 -10.47 40.51
N LYS A 26 12.60 -9.70 41.53
CA LYS A 26 11.37 -9.92 42.27
C LYS A 26 10.25 -9.78 41.24
N ASN A 27 9.84 -10.91 40.69
CA ASN A 27 8.72 -11.01 39.76
C ASN A 27 7.45 -10.72 40.56
N PHE A 28 7.08 -9.44 40.65
CA PHE A 28 5.81 -9.04 41.22
C PHE A 28 4.71 -9.58 40.31
N ARG A 29 3.69 -10.21 40.90
CA ARG A 29 2.52 -10.69 40.17
C ARG A 29 1.42 -9.68 40.36
N ILE A 30 0.91 -9.14 39.27
CA ILE A 30 -0.32 -8.37 39.25
C ILE A 30 -1.41 -9.32 38.79
N VAL A 31 -2.49 -9.42 39.57
CA VAL A 31 -3.73 -10.08 39.13
C VAL A 31 -4.73 -8.97 38.88
N GLY A 32 -5.18 -8.87 37.63
CA GLY A 32 -6.16 -7.88 37.19
C GLY A 32 -7.26 -8.56 36.37
N TYR A 33 -8.42 -7.93 36.35
CA TYR A 33 -9.50 -8.35 35.46
C TYR A 33 -9.34 -7.65 34.10
N LEU A 34 -9.35 -8.44 33.03
CA LEU A 34 -9.43 -7.96 31.65
C LEU A 34 -10.75 -8.48 31.06
N PRO A 35 -11.66 -7.63 30.55
CA PRO A 35 -12.89 -8.11 29.98
C PRO A 35 -12.63 -8.97 28.73
N ALA A 36 -13.58 -9.86 28.42
CA ALA A 36 -13.38 -10.94 27.45
C ALA A 36 -12.99 -10.43 26.05
N GLU A 37 -13.56 -9.31 25.61
CA GLU A 37 -13.24 -8.71 24.31
C GLU A 37 -11.77 -8.24 24.23
N GLN A 38 -11.27 -7.62 25.29
CA GLN A 38 -9.88 -7.15 25.36
C GLN A 38 -8.92 -8.33 25.51
N HIS A 39 -9.33 -9.39 26.21
CA HIS A 39 -8.56 -10.61 26.29
C HIS A 39 -8.40 -11.29 24.91
N GLN A 40 -9.44 -11.25 24.07
CA GLN A 40 -9.33 -11.77 22.70
C GLN A 40 -8.34 -10.95 21.87
N LYS A 41 -8.44 -9.62 21.91
CA LYS A 41 -7.49 -8.72 21.23
C LYS A 41 -6.04 -8.95 21.70
N LEU A 42 -5.84 -9.19 22.99
CA LEU A 42 -4.53 -9.52 23.54
C LEU A 42 -4.02 -10.85 22.98
N ARG A 43 -4.88 -11.86 22.84
CA ARG A 43 -4.50 -13.15 22.23
C ARG A 43 -4.13 -13.04 20.76
N ASP A 44 -4.87 -12.23 20.01
CA ASP A 44 -4.57 -11.98 18.60
C ASP A 44 -3.19 -11.32 18.48
N TYR A 45 -2.92 -10.30 19.30
CA TYR A 45 -1.63 -9.62 19.38
C TYR A 45 -0.47 -10.55 19.80
N MET A 46 -0.71 -11.41 20.80
CA MET A 46 0.26 -12.44 21.20
C MET A 46 0.60 -13.40 20.06
N THR A 47 -0.39 -13.76 19.24
CA THR A 47 -0.21 -14.65 18.10
C THR A 47 0.59 -13.97 16.98
N GLU A 48 0.24 -12.74 16.65
CA GLU A 48 0.90 -11.94 15.61
C GLU A 48 2.38 -11.70 15.93
N GLU A 49 2.68 -11.33 17.17
CA GLU A 49 4.02 -10.98 17.61
C GLU A 49 4.81 -12.16 18.20
N SER A 50 4.20 -13.35 18.28
CA SER A 50 4.77 -14.55 18.92
C SER A 50 5.25 -14.29 20.36
N LEU A 51 4.45 -13.54 21.13
CA LEU A 51 4.76 -13.14 22.49
C LEU A 51 3.98 -13.94 23.53
N THR A 52 4.57 -14.12 24.71
CA THR A 52 3.83 -14.55 25.89
C THR A 52 2.94 -13.41 26.39
N GLU A 53 1.89 -13.74 27.14
CA GLU A 53 0.93 -12.74 27.65
C GLU A 53 1.63 -11.65 28.48
N SER A 54 2.56 -12.06 29.35
CA SER A 54 3.34 -11.12 30.16
C SER A 54 4.26 -10.23 29.33
N ALA A 55 4.90 -10.76 28.27
CA ALA A 55 5.74 -9.97 27.37
C ALA A 55 4.92 -8.99 26.53
N ALA A 56 3.74 -9.42 26.05
CA ALA A 56 2.80 -8.57 25.33
C ALA A 56 2.30 -7.41 26.22
N LEU A 57 1.85 -7.70 27.44
CA LEU A 57 1.41 -6.68 28.38
C LEU A 57 2.53 -5.70 28.74
N VAL A 58 3.75 -6.18 28.99
CA VAL A 58 4.91 -5.31 29.24
C VAL A 58 5.19 -4.43 28.03
N LYS A 59 5.14 -4.96 26.81
CA LYS A 59 5.36 -4.19 25.58
C LYS A 59 4.29 -3.11 25.38
N ILE A 60 3.02 -3.43 25.62
CA ILE A 60 1.90 -2.48 25.53
C ILE A 60 2.03 -1.39 26.59
N ILE A 61 2.27 -1.77 27.84
CA ILE A 61 2.45 -0.81 28.95
C ILE A 61 3.65 0.08 28.69
N LYS A 62 4.77 -0.51 28.26
CA LYS A 62 5.98 0.21 27.88
C LYS A 62 5.69 1.21 26.77
N GLN A 63 5.05 0.80 25.67
CA GLN A 63 4.66 1.70 24.60
C GLN A 63 3.72 2.81 25.10
N PHE A 64 2.73 2.48 25.93
CA PHE A 64 1.81 3.48 26.48
C PHE A 64 2.57 4.54 27.27
N PHE A 65 3.49 4.15 28.16
CA PHE A 65 4.25 5.10 28.99
C PHE A 65 5.45 5.75 28.28
N GLU A 66 6.06 5.10 27.28
CA GLU A 66 7.17 5.64 26.47
C GLU A 66 6.70 6.53 25.33
N THR A 67 5.47 6.32 24.83
CA THR A 67 4.81 7.25 23.90
C THR A 67 4.12 8.38 24.68
N ALA A 68 3.94 8.25 25.99
CA ALA A 68 3.28 9.25 26.85
C ALA A 68 4.17 10.29 27.57
N PRO A 69 5.50 10.43 27.42
CA PRO A 69 6.17 11.64 27.85
C PRO A 69 6.20 12.63 26.67
N ALA A 70 5.32 13.63 26.74
CA ALA A 70 5.50 14.95 26.11
C ALA A 70 5.33 15.09 24.58
N LEU A 71 4.32 14.47 23.99
CA LEU A 71 3.61 15.13 22.89
C LEU A 71 2.34 15.72 23.49
N SER A 72 2.38 17.00 23.89
CA SER A 72 1.15 17.72 24.17
C SER A 72 0.22 17.50 22.97
N ALA A 73 -1.04 17.17 23.21
CA ALA A 73 -2.01 17.01 22.14
C ALA A 73 -1.98 18.23 21.19
N GLU A 74 -1.62 19.41 21.70
CA GLU A 74 -1.32 20.62 20.93
C GLU A 74 -0.17 20.51 19.93
N ALA A 75 0.95 19.85 20.24
CA ALA A 75 2.10 19.76 19.32
C ALA A 75 1.78 18.85 18.12
N VAL A 76 1.13 17.71 18.38
CA VAL A 76 0.67 16.79 17.31
C VAL A 76 -0.48 17.42 16.53
N ALA A 77 -1.38 18.16 17.19
CA ALA A 77 -2.43 18.92 16.51
C ALA A 77 -1.84 20.05 15.63
N SER A 78 -0.77 20.71 16.07
CA SER A 78 -0.07 21.74 15.28
C SER A 78 0.58 21.14 14.04
N GLU A 79 1.34 20.05 14.22
CA GLU A 79 2.03 19.39 13.11
C GLU A 79 1.04 18.79 12.09
N THR A 80 -0.04 18.18 12.56
CA THR A 80 -1.11 17.68 11.67
C THR A 80 -1.83 18.82 10.94
N ARG A 81 -2.05 19.98 11.58
CA ARG A 81 -2.65 21.16 10.95
C ARG A 81 -1.73 21.78 9.90
N GLU A 82 -0.43 21.86 10.17
CA GLU A 82 0.58 22.35 9.22
C GLU A 82 0.72 21.41 8.02
N ASN A 83 0.75 20.10 8.26
CA ASN A 83 0.76 19.09 7.20
C ASN A 83 -0.51 19.15 6.35
N PHE A 84 -1.67 19.33 6.97
CA PHE A 84 -2.94 19.48 6.25
C PHE A 84 -2.98 20.76 5.39
N ALA A 85 -2.47 21.88 5.92
CA ALA A 85 -2.36 23.13 5.16
C ALA A 85 -1.41 22.98 3.96
N ARG A 86 -0.28 22.29 4.13
CA ARG A 86 0.66 22.00 3.04
C ARG A 86 0.02 21.12 1.96
N LEU A 87 -0.70 20.07 2.35
CA LEU A 87 -1.41 19.20 1.42
C LEU A 87 -2.53 19.93 0.67
N GLN A 88 -3.29 20.81 1.35
CA GLN A 88 -4.27 21.66 0.67
C GLN A 88 -3.63 22.58 -0.37
N ALA A 89 -2.49 23.20 -0.06
CA ALA A 89 -1.78 24.05 -1.01
C ALA A 89 -1.29 23.26 -2.24
N GLU A 90 -0.82 22.03 -2.04
CA GLU A 90 -0.42 21.13 -3.12
C GLU A 90 -1.60 20.72 -3.99
N ILE A 91 -2.75 20.37 -3.39
CA ILE A 91 -3.99 20.07 -4.12
C ILE A 91 -4.43 21.28 -4.94
N ALA A 92 -4.44 22.48 -4.37
CA ALA A 92 -4.80 23.69 -5.10
C ALA A 92 -3.84 23.96 -6.29
N GLY A 93 -2.54 23.72 -6.09
CA GLY A 93 -1.55 23.83 -7.17
C GLY A 93 -1.75 22.81 -8.29
N LEU A 94 -2.07 21.56 -7.94
CA LEU A 94 -2.38 20.51 -8.91
C LEU A 94 -3.66 20.82 -9.69
N GLN A 95 -4.72 21.27 -9.01
CA GLN A 95 -5.96 21.69 -9.65
C GLN A 95 -5.74 22.85 -10.64
N GLY A 96 -4.92 23.85 -10.28
CA GLY A 96 -4.56 24.94 -11.19
C GLY A 96 -3.82 24.46 -12.44
N ARG A 97 -2.89 23.50 -12.28
CA ARG A 97 -2.16 22.89 -13.41
C ARG A 97 -3.08 22.08 -14.32
N VAL A 98 -4.03 21.34 -13.76
CA VAL A 98 -5.04 20.60 -14.52
C VAL A 98 -5.93 21.58 -15.30
N ALA A 99 -6.44 22.62 -14.66
CA ALA A 99 -7.26 23.65 -15.32
C ALA A 99 -6.51 24.35 -16.46
N ALA A 100 -5.21 24.64 -16.27
CA ALA A 100 -4.37 25.22 -17.33
C ALA A 100 -4.16 24.26 -18.51
N LEU A 101 -3.96 22.98 -18.25
CA LEU A 101 -3.86 21.95 -19.29
C LEU A 101 -5.19 21.78 -20.04
N GLU A 102 -6.32 21.72 -19.33
CA GLU A 102 -7.65 21.63 -19.93
C GLU A 102 -7.96 22.85 -20.81
N ALA A 103 -7.61 24.06 -20.36
CA ALA A 103 -7.76 25.28 -21.14
C ALA A 103 -6.84 25.29 -22.38
N GLY A 104 -5.62 24.79 -22.25
CA GLY A 104 -4.69 24.62 -23.37
C GLY A 104 -5.22 23.67 -24.43
N ILE A 105 -5.74 22.52 -24.00
CA ILE A 105 -6.36 21.51 -24.86
C ILE A 105 -7.59 22.10 -25.58
N GLN A 106 -8.48 22.80 -24.86
CA GLN A 106 -9.66 23.45 -25.48
C GLN A 106 -9.30 24.55 -26.48
N ARG A 107 -8.23 25.30 -26.25
CA ARG A 107 -7.73 26.30 -27.21
C ARG A 107 -7.20 25.64 -28.47
N GLN A 108 -6.47 24.53 -28.34
CA GLN A 108 -5.93 23.77 -29.47
C GLN A 108 -7.04 23.18 -30.36
N PHE A 109 -8.20 22.82 -29.79
CA PHE A 109 -9.37 22.35 -30.54
C PHE A 109 -10.21 23.48 -31.17
N LYS A 110 -10.14 24.72 -30.67
CA LYS A 110 -10.87 25.88 -31.21
C LYS A 110 -10.12 26.62 -32.32
N SER A 111 -8.81 26.39 -32.48
CA SER A 111 -7.99 27.03 -33.50
C SER A 111 -7.82 26.22 -34.80
N SER A 112 -8.40 25.02 -34.91
CA SER A 112 -8.45 24.29 -36.17
C SER A 112 -9.73 24.65 -36.95
N PRO A 113 -9.64 25.18 -38.18
CA PRO A 113 -10.81 25.36 -39.02
C PRO A 113 -11.45 23.99 -39.33
N PRO A 114 -12.78 23.90 -39.48
CA PRO A 114 -13.47 22.64 -39.70
C PRO A 114 -13.26 22.19 -41.14
N HIS A 115 -12.19 21.46 -41.40
CA HIS A 115 -11.99 20.78 -42.69
C HIS A 115 -12.57 19.35 -42.74
N PHE A 116 -13.46 18.99 -41.80
CA PHE A 116 -14.09 17.67 -41.79
C PHE A 116 -15.59 17.74 -41.45
N ALA A 117 -16.34 18.47 -42.27
CA ALA A 117 -17.79 18.30 -42.39
C ALA A 117 -18.13 17.92 -43.84
N ALA A 118 -17.59 16.79 -44.29
CA ALA A 118 -18.04 16.10 -45.50
C ALA A 118 -17.53 14.65 -45.44
N GLY A 119 -18.40 13.72 -45.01
CA GLY A 119 -18.30 12.29 -45.30
C GLY A 119 -16.96 11.60 -45.03
N GLN A 120 -16.49 11.52 -43.78
CA GLN A 120 -15.53 10.47 -43.46
C GLN A 120 -16.28 9.13 -43.48
N PRO A 121 -15.91 8.16 -44.35
CA PRO A 121 -16.41 6.80 -44.20
C PRO A 121 -15.98 6.32 -42.81
N ALA A 122 -16.88 5.60 -42.11
CA ALA A 122 -16.54 4.95 -40.85
C ALA A 122 -15.16 4.30 -40.99
N MET A 123 -14.18 4.78 -40.21
CA MET A 123 -12.82 4.23 -40.27
C MET A 123 -12.92 2.77 -39.91
N LYS A 124 -12.94 1.90 -40.93
CA LYS A 124 -12.95 0.45 -40.79
C LYS A 124 -11.73 0.08 -39.98
N LEU A 125 -11.96 -0.27 -38.72
CA LEU A 125 -10.89 -0.68 -37.83
C LEU A 125 -10.23 -1.92 -38.44
N ARG A 126 -8.90 -1.94 -38.44
CA ARG A 126 -8.16 -3.11 -38.91
C ARG A 126 -8.34 -4.25 -37.91
N PRO A 127 -8.31 -5.52 -38.38
CA PRO A 127 -8.29 -6.66 -37.48
C PRO A 127 -7.11 -6.54 -36.51
N LEU A 128 -7.36 -6.77 -35.22
CA LEU A 128 -6.37 -6.63 -34.16
C LEU A 128 -5.91 -8.00 -33.66
N LYS A 129 -4.67 -8.07 -33.17
CA LYS A 129 -4.19 -9.22 -32.39
C LYS A 129 -4.69 -9.12 -30.94
N ALA A 130 -4.68 -10.25 -30.21
CA ALA A 130 -5.10 -10.30 -28.81
C ALA A 130 -4.43 -9.22 -27.94
N ALA A 131 -3.12 -9.02 -28.10
CA ALA A 131 -2.36 -8.02 -27.35
C ALA A 131 -2.79 -6.56 -27.64
N ASP A 132 -3.15 -6.25 -28.89
CA ASP A 132 -3.57 -4.90 -29.27
C ASP A 132 -5.01 -4.64 -28.87
N LEU A 133 -5.88 -5.66 -28.98
CA LEU A 133 -7.25 -5.58 -28.47
C LEU A 133 -7.27 -5.47 -26.94
N ALA A 134 -6.41 -6.20 -26.24
CA ALA A 134 -6.25 -6.15 -24.79
C ALA A 134 -5.94 -4.72 -24.30
N LYS A 135 -5.02 -4.02 -24.97
CA LYS A 135 -4.72 -2.61 -24.67
C LYS A 135 -5.93 -1.70 -24.87
N ARG A 136 -6.69 -1.91 -25.96
CA ARG A 136 -7.89 -1.12 -26.26
C ARG A 136 -9.00 -1.33 -25.23
N LEU A 137 -9.21 -2.57 -24.80
CA LEU A 137 -10.26 -2.95 -23.85
C LEU A 137 -9.83 -2.82 -22.37
N GLY A 138 -8.58 -2.44 -22.11
CA GLY A 138 -8.04 -2.28 -20.76
C GLY A 138 -7.94 -3.60 -19.97
N VAL A 139 -7.63 -4.70 -20.64
CA VAL A 139 -7.53 -6.05 -20.03
C VAL A 139 -6.22 -6.74 -20.43
N SER A 140 -5.92 -7.91 -19.87
CA SER A 140 -4.78 -8.73 -20.32
C SER A 140 -5.11 -9.53 -21.58
N ALA A 141 -4.08 -9.91 -22.36
CA ALA A 141 -4.25 -10.77 -23.54
C ALA A 141 -4.86 -12.13 -23.18
N GLU A 142 -4.48 -12.71 -22.04
CA GLU A 142 -5.07 -13.94 -21.51
C GLU A 142 -6.58 -13.80 -21.24
N THR A 143 -7.02 -12.63 -20.76
CA THR A 143 -8.45 -12.37 -20.53
C THR A 143 -9.23 -12.35 -21.85
N ILE A 144 -8.64 -11.83 -22.93
CA ILE A 144 -9.23 -11.83 -24.27
C ILE A 144 -9.39 -13.26 -24.78
N GLU A 145 -8.34 -14.07 -24.66
CA GLU A 145 -8.35 -15.47 -25.11
C GLU A 145 -9.35 -16.32 -24.32
N ASN A 146 -9.38 -16.17 -23.00
CA ASN A 146 -10.36 -16.84 -22.13
C ASN A 146 -11.80 -16.43 -22.46
N ALA A 147 -12.04 -15.14 -22.74
CA ALA A 147 -13.36 -14.67 -23.15
C ALA A 147 -13.75 -15.21 -24.54
N ALA A 148 -12.77 -15.39 -25.44
CA ALA A 148 -12.99 -15.97 -26.76
C ALA A 148 -13.31 -17.48 -26.72
N LEU A 149 -12.81 -18.21 -25.71
CA LEU A 149 -13.18 -19.61 -25.45
C LEU A 149 -14.65 -19.77 -25.04
N GLY A 150 -15.26 -18.74 -24.44
CA GLY A 150 -16.68 -18.72 -24.04
C GLY A 150 -17.68 -18.67 -25.20
N GLY A 151 -17.20 -18.70 -26.45
CA GLY A 151 -18.02 -18.68 -27.66
C GLY A 151 -18.14 -17.29 -28.27
N SER A 152 -18.29 -17.25 -29.60
CA SER A 152 -18.27 -16.01 -30.38
C SER A 152 -19.37 -15.02 -29.98
N ALA A 153 -20.58 -15.51 -29.68
CA ALA A 153 -21.70 -14.68 -29.26
C ALA A 153 -21.49 -14.03 -27.87
N ALA A 154 -20.95 -14.80 -26.91
CA ALA A 154 -20.65 -14.31 -25.57
C ALA A 154 -19.49 -13.29 -25.61
N PHE A 155 -18.45 -13.59 -26.38
CA PHE A 155 -17.32 -12.68 -26.58
C PHE A 155 -17.74 -11.37 -27.26
N ARG A 156 -18.68 -11.42 -28.20
CA ARG A 156 -19.22 -10.24 -28.88
C ARG A 156 -19.87 -9.28 -27.89
N GLU A 157 -20.75 -9.77 -27.01
CA GLU A 157 -21.41 -8.93 -26.02
C GLU A 157 -20.43 -8.45 -24.94
N TRP A 158 -19.50 -9.31 -24.53
CA TRP A 158 -18.44 -8.98 -23.57
C TRP A 158 -17.53 -7.86 -24.09
N SER A 159 -17.08 -7.94 -25.35
CA SER A 159 -16.23 -6.93 -25.97
C SER A 159 -16.97 -5.62 -26.20
N LYS A 160 -18.24 -5.68 -26.63
CA LYS A 160 -19.10 -4.50 -26.81
C LYS A 160 -19.26 -3.69 -25.52
N ARG A 161 -19.40 -4.34 -24.37
CA ARG A 161 -19.52 -3.68 -23.05
C ARG A 161 -18.24 -3.01 -22.57
N ARG A 162 -17.07 -3.45 -23.07
CA ARG A 162 -15.75 -2.98 -22.62
C ARG A 162 -15.08 -2.01 -23.58
N ASP A 163 -15.47 -2.02 -24.85
CA ASP A 163 -14.90 -1.11 -25.84
C ASP A 163 -15.35 0.33 -25.55
N PRO A 164 -14.42 1.31 -25.48
CA PRO A 164 -14.78 2.72 -25.29
C PRO A 164 -15.74 3.27 -26.36
N ALA A 165 -15.73 2.68 -27.56
CA ALA A 165 -16.63 3.02 -28.66
C ALA A 165 -17.85 2.08 -28.76
N SER A 166 -18.09 1.24 -27.75
CA SER A 166 -19.19 0.25 -27.72
C SER A 166 -19.25 -0.64 -28.97
N ARG A 167 -18.08 -1.00 -29.52
CA ARG A 167 -17.94 -1.85 -30.70
C ARG A 167 -17.79 -3.30 -30.29
N ALA A 168 -18.48 -4.18 -30.99
CA ALA A 168 -18.36 -5.60 -30.78
C ALA A 168 -17.21 -6.18 -31.61
N TRP A 169 -16.50 -7.15 -31.04
CA TRP A 169 -15.38 -7.82 -31.69
C TRP A 169 -15.69 -9.30 -31.89
N LEU A 170 -15.29 -9.83 -33.04
CA LEU A 170 -15.43 -11.24 -33.42
C LEU A 170 -14.07 -11.90 -33.45
N HIS A 171 -13.94 -13.03 -32.77
CA HIS A 171 -12.73 -13.83 -32.81
C HIS A 171 -12.77 -14.78 -34.02
N GLN A 172 -11.80 -14.66 -34.93
CA GLN A 172 -11.64 -15.56 -36.07
C GLN A 172 -10.17 -15.93 -36.23
N GLY A 173 -9.83 -17.19 -35.95
CA GLY A 173 -8.44 -17.67 -35.97
C GLY A 173 -7.61 -16.96 -34.91
N ASN A 174 -6.59 -16.20 -35.33
CA ASN A 174 -5.68 -15.46 -34.43
C ASN A 174 -5.96 -13.95 -34.40
N LEU A 175 -7.02 -13.50 -35.08
CA LEU A 175 -7.34 -12.09 -35.24
C LEU A 175 -8.76 -11.78 -34.75
N PHE A 176 -8.92 -10.55 -34.26
CA PHE A 176 -10.17 -10.01 -33.78
C PHE A 176 -10.68 -8.96 -34.75
N TYR A 177 -11.84 -9.23 -35.32
CA TYR A 177 -12.46 -8.40 -36.34
C TYR A 177 -13.51 -7.48 -35.69
N PRO A 178 -13.46 -6.18 -35.96
CA PRO A 178 -14.49 -5.25 -35.51
C PRO A 178 -15.77 -5.53 -36.29
N GLN A 179 -16.87 -5.71 -35.58
CA GLN A 179 -18.19 -5.83 -36.19
C GLN A 179 -18.76 -4.41 -36.37
N GLU A 180 -19.13 -4.07 -37.61
CA GLU A 180 -19.96 -2.89 -37.89
C GLU A 180 -21.42 -3.32 -37.69
N ASP A 181 -22.15 -2.62 -36.80
CA ASP A 181 -23.61 -2.70 -36.70
C ASP A 181 -24.24 -1.75 -37.73
#